data_AF-A0A5A7N271-F1
#
_entry.id   AF-A0A5A7N271-F1
#
_cell.length_a   1.000
_cell.length_b   1.000
_cell.length_c   1.000
_cell.angle_alpha   90.00
_cell.angle_beta   90.00
_cell.angle_gamma   90.00
#
_symmetry.space_group_name_H-M   'P 1'
#
loop_
_entity.id
_entity.type
_entity.pdbx_description
1 polymer ?
#
loop_
_entity_poly.entity_id
_entity_poly.type
_entity_poly.pdbx_seq_one_letter_code
_entity_poly.pdbx_strand_id
1 'polypeptide(L)'
;MGLNTAPNITAALLADGIAPQLPVAVIENGTRPDERRFYGPLRDLPDLVTRHAIKSPALILIGAVVPLARDWSQNRSASSSPEFHDPVAAALSVATLALAG
;
A
#
# COMPACT_ATOMS: atom_id res chain seq x y z
N MET A 1 -10.02 -7.71 13.12
CA MET A 1 -9.06 -8.69 12.58
C MET A 1 -7.73 -8.05 12.19
N GLY A 2 -7.67 -7.04 11.30
CA GLY A 2 -6.41 -6.32 11.01
C GLY A 2 -6.08 -5.20 12.00
N LEU A 3 -6.96 -4.19 12.10
CA LEU A 3 -6.75 -2.99 12.92
C LEU A 3 -6.62 -3.28 14.42
N ASN A 4 -7.52 -4.11 14.98
CA ASN A 4 -7.45 -4.48 16.41
C ASN A 4 -6.16 -5.23 16.78
N THR A 5 -5.48 -5.83 15.80
CA THR A 5 -4.25 -6.61 15.99
C THR A 5 -3.01 -5.74 15.74
N ALA A 6 -3.17 -4.48 15.33
CA ALA A 6 -2.06 -3.55 15.10
C ALA A 6 -1.08 -3.44 16.28
N PRO A 7 -1.52 -3.39 17.56
CA PRO A 7 -0.60 -3.44 18.71
C PRO A 7 0.24 -4.71 18.75
N ASN A 8 -0.38 -5.88 18.53
CA ASN A 8 0.28 -7.17 18.58
C ASN A 8 1.24 -7.38 17.39
N ILE A 9 0.85 -6.95 16.19
CA ILE A 9 1.70 -6.98 14.99
C ILE A 9 2.95 -6.12 15.22
N THR A 10 2.75 -4.90 15.74
CA THR A 10 3.86 -3.98 16.03
C THR A 10 4.81 -4.58 17.05
N ALA A 11 4.28 -5.08 18.17
CA ALA A 11 5.08 -5.69 19.23
C ALA A 11 5.88 -6.91 18.72
N ALA A 12 5.24 -7.81 17.97
CA ALA A 12 5.90 -9.00 17.43
C ALA A 12 7.03 -8.65 16.45
N LEU A 13 6.77 -7.76 15.50
CA LEU A 13 7.80 -7.36 14.52
C LEU A 13 8.98 -6.64 15.18
N LEU A 14 8.72 -5.78 16.16
CA LEU A 14 9.78 -5.12 16.91
C LEU A 14 10.62 -6.12 17.74
N ALA A 15 9.97 -7.12 18.35
CA ALA A 15 10.65 -8.18 19.08
C ALA A 15 11.54 -9.05 18.17
N ASP A 16 11.13 -9.26 16.93
CA ASP A 16 11.91 -9.97 15.91
C ASP A 16 13.04 -9.12 15.29
N GLY A 17 13.28 -7.91 15.80
CA GLY A 17 14.37 -7.04 15.38
C GLY A 17 14.09 -6.22 14.11
N ILE A 18 12.83 -6.16 13.67
CA ILE A 18 12.45 -5.28 12.55
C ILE A 18 12.64 -3.82 12.97
N ALA A 19 13.22 -3.04 12.05
CA ALA A 19 13.52 -1.64 12.31
C ALA A 19 12.25 -0.85 12.71
N PRO A 20 12.26 -0.11 13.84
CA PRO A 20 11.10 0.67 14.28
C PRO A 20 10.63 1.72 13.28
N GLN A 21 11.55 2.17 12.42
CA GLN A 21 11.32 3.16 11.38
C GLN A 21 10.83 2.57 10.05
N LEU A 22 10.64 1.24 9.98
CA LEU A 22 10.15 0.60 8.78
C LEU A 22 8.82 1.25 8.37
N PRO A 23 8.69 1.74 7.12
CA PRO A 23 7.49 2.44 6.69
C PRO A 23 6.23 1.57 6.79
N VAL A 24 5.13 2.19 7.21
CA VAL A 24 3.81 1.59 7.29
C VAL A 24 2.77 2.50 6.64
N ALA A 25 1.81 1.89 5.97
CA ALA A 25 0.59 2.55 5.53
C ALA A 25 -0.65 1.82 6.04
N VAL A 26 -1.67 2.57 6.42
CA VAL A 26 -3.03 2.05 6.68
C VAL A 26 -3.97 2.67 5.66
N ILE A 27 -4.69 1.83 4.92
CA ILE A 27 -5.62 2.25 3.86
C ILE A 27 -7.03 1.81 4.26
N GLU A 28 -7.87 2.76 4.62
CA GLU A 28 -9.29 2.57 4.92
C GLU A 28 -10.11 2.71 3.66
N ASN A 29 -11.14 1.86 3.48
CA ASN A 29 -12.03 1.88 2.32
C ASN A 29 -11.27 1.87 0.98
N GLY A 30 -10.25 1.01 0.89
CA GLY A 30 -9.43 0.84 -0.32
C GLY A 30 -10.26 0.74 -1.60
N THR A 31 -9.81 1.41 -2.66
CA THR A 31 -10.40 1.54 -4.00
C THR A 31 -11.79 2.18 -4.08
N ARG A 32 -12.30 2.74 -2.98
CA ARG A 32 -13.59 3.45 -2.92
C ARG A 32 -13.40 4.97 -2.97
N PRO A 33 -14.45 5.73 -3.33
CA PRO A 33 -14.37 7.20 -3.36
C PRO A 33 -14.03 7.84 -2.00
N ASP A 34 -14.35 7.17 -0.90
CA ASP A 34 -14.11 7.61 0.48
C ASP A 34 -12.84 6.99 1.09
N GLU A 35 -11.91 6.51 0.26
CA GLU A 35 -10.64 5.94 0.69
C GLU A 35 -9.81 6.96 1.48
N ARG A 36 -9.28 6.54 2.64
CA ARG A 36 -8.36 7.34 3.48
C ARG A 36 -7.06 6.60 3.66
N ARG A 37 -5.93 7.29 3.47
CA ARG A 37 -4.58 6.72 3.59
C ARG A 37 -3.80 7.42 4.69
N PHE A 38 -3.16 6.64 5.53
CA PHE A 38 -2.35 7.10 6.66
C PHE A 38 -0.98 6.47 6.58
N TYR A 39 0.05 7.24 6.90
CA TYR A 39 1.45 6.81 6.79
C TYR A 39 2.19 7.11 8.08
N GLY A 40 3.15 6.25 8.43
CA GLY A 40 4.00 6.42 9.60
C GLY A 40 5.05 5.32 9.71
N PRO A 41 5.94 5.38 10.71
CA PRO A 41 6.85 4.28 11.01
C PRO A 41 6.12 3.15 11.74
N LEU A 42 6.66 1.93 11.69
CA LEU A 42 6.12 0.73 12.33
C LEU A 42 5.79 0.95 13.81
N ARG A 43 6.68 1.60 14.56
CA ARG A 43 6.48 1.91 15.99
C ARG A 43 5.22 2.74 16.30
N ASP A 44 4.75 3.54 15.34
CA ASP A 44 3.63 4.45 15.52
C ASP A 44 2.31 3.83 15.02
N LEU A 45 2.31 2.62 14.45
CA LEU A 45 1.13 1.99 13.86
C LEU A 45 -0.08 1.94 14.82
N PRO A 46 0.04 1.52 16.10
CA PRO A 46 -1.10 1.48 17.02
C PRO A 46 -1.69 2.87 17.30
N ASP A 47 -0.82 3.86 17.46
CA ASP A 47 -1.20 5.26 17.69
C ASP A 47 -1.85 5.86 16.46
N LEU A 48 -1.35 5.53 15.27
CA LEU A 48 -1.89 5.98 13.99
C LEU A 48 -3.33 5.49 13.80
N VAL A 49 -3.61 4.22 14.13
CA VAL A 49 -4.98 3.66 14.10
C VAL A 49 -5.91 4.40 15.06
N THR A 50 -5.45 4.64 16.29
CA THR A 50 -6.25 5.25 17.36
C THR A 50 -6.49 6.73 17.11
N ARG A 51 -5.44 7.50 16.82
CA ARG A 51 -5.47 8.95 16.58
C ARG A 51 -6.37 9.32 15.42
N HIS A 52 -6.39 8.52 14.37
CA HIS A 52 -7.21 8.77 13.17
C HIS A 52 -8.58 8.07 13.19
N ALA A 53 -8.90 7.38 14.29
CA ALA A 53 -10.13 6.63 14.51
C ALA A 53 -10.47 5.70 13.34
N ILE A 54 -9.46 5.04 12.77
CA ILE A 54 -9.59 4.25 11.53
C ILE A 54 -10.57 3.09 11.75
N LYS A 55 -11.48 2.88 10.79
CA LYS A 55 -12.48 1.83 10.81
C LYS A 55 -12.20 0.80 9.72
N SER A 56 -12.82 -0.37 9.89
CA SER A 56 -12.82 -1.41 8.86
C SER A 56 -13.86 -1.09 7.78
N PRO A 57 -13.65 -1.55 6.53
CA PRO A 57 -12.50 -2.33 6.05
C PRO A 57 -11.23 -1.49 5.90
N ALA A 58 -10.09 -2.03 6.35
CA ALA A 58 -8.78 -1.39 6.20
C ALA A 58 -7.67 -2.41 5.94
N LEU A 59 -6.66 -1.97 5.20
CA LEU A 59 -5.46 -2.72 4.84
C LEU A 59 -4.23 -2.09 5.50
N ILE A 60 -3.35 -2.92 6.07
CA ILE A 60 -2.06 -2.48 6.64
C ILE A 60 -0.95 -2.97 5.70
N LEU A 61 -0.15 -2.05 5.17
CA LEU A 61 1.07 -2.33 4.40
C LEU A 61 2.29 -2.00 5.26
N ILE A 62 3.28 -2.89 5.29
CA ILE A 62 4.52 -2.72 6.05
C ILE A 62 5.70 -2.97 5.12
N GLY A 63 6.67 -2.06 5.09
CA GLY A 63 7.94 -2.25 4.39
C GLY A 63 8.21 -1.28 3.24
N ALA A 64 9.26 -1.59 2.47
CA ALA A 64 9.81 -0.72 1.42
C ALA A 64 8.84 -0.43 0.25
N VAL A 65 7.72 -1.14 0.17
CA VAL A 65 6.66 -0.90 -0.81
C VAL A 65 5.80 0.33 -0.48
N VAL A 66 5.78 0.77 0.77
CA VAL A 66 4.94 1.89 1.23
C VAL A 66 5.26 3.21 0.53
N PRO A 67 6.54 3.62 0.37
CA PRO A 67 6.89 4.79 -0.45
C PRO A 67 6.37 4.70 -1.90
N LEU A 68 6.43 3.52 -2.53
CA LEU A 68 5.96 3.34 -3.91
C LEU A 68 4.46 3.59 -4.04
N ALA A 69 3.67 3.17 -3.04
CA ALA A 69 2.23 3.42 -3.01
C ALA A 69 1.89 4.92 -2.84
N ARG A 70 2.73 5.67 -2.11
CA ARG A 70 2.57 7.12 -1.94
C ARG A 70 2.81 7.86 -3.26
N ASP A 71 3.82 7.45 -4.03
CA ASP A 71 4.18 8.11 -5.29
C ASP A 71 3.16 7.78 -6.39
N TRP A 72 2.70 6.54 -6.45
CA TRP A 72 1.66 6.11 -7.40
C TRP A 72 0.35 6.89 -7.23
N SER A 73 -0.05 7.20 -5.99
CA SER A 73 -1.24 8.01 -5.71
C SER A 73 -1.16 9.42 -6.28
N GLN A 74 0.00 10.06 -6.11
CA GLN A 74 0.23 11.43 -6.54
C GLN A 74 0.23 11.49 -8.05
N ASN A 75 0.83 10.50 -8.72
CA ASN A 75 0.83 10.41 -10.18
C ASN A 75 -0.56 10.17 -10.79
N ARG A 76 -1.46 9.42 -10.12
CA ARG A 76 -2.82 9.19 -10.60
C ARG A 76 -3.71 10.45 -10.61
N SER A 77 -3.37 11.43 -9.78
CA SER A 77 -4.04 12.74 -9.78
C SER A 77 -3.54 13.65 -10.91
N ALA A 78 -2.34 13.36 -11.44
CA ALA A 78 -1.72 14.08 -12.54
C ALA A 78 -2.01 13.44 -13.92
N SER A 79 -2.29 12.14 -13.99
CA SER A 79 -2.65 11.44 -15.23
C SER A 79 -4.13 11.10 -15.28
N SER A 80 -4.83 11.63 -16.30
CA SER A 80 -6.13 11.11 -16.73
C SER A 80 -5.96 9.64 -17.09
N SER A 81 -6.64 8.76 -16.35
CA SER A 81 -6.78 7.32 -16.57
C SER A 81 -5.46 6.53 -16.62
N PRO A 82 -5.10 5.75 -15.59
CA PRO A 82 -4.09 4.73 -15.76
C PRO A 82 -4.70 3.62 -16.62
N GLU A 83 -4.30 3.52 -17.88
CA GLU A 83 -4.35 2.25 -18.59
C GLU A 83 -3.62 1.24 -17.71
N PHE A 84 -4.35 0.25 -17.20
CA PHE A 84 -3.73 -0.94 -16.63
C PHE A 84 -3.04 -1.65 -17.79
N HIS A 85 -1.75 -1.35 -17.99
CA HIS A 85 -0.92 -2.09 -18.93
C HIS A 85 -0.71 -3.48 -18.33
N ASP A 86 -1.44 -4.45 -18.84
CA ASP A 86 -1.23 -5.86 -18.56
C ASP A 86 0.16 -6.25 -19.10
N PRO A 87 1.15 -6.52 -18.23
CA PRO A 87 2.51 -6.82 -18.66
C PRO A 87 2.58 -8.16 -19.44
N VAL A 88 1.60 -9.05 -19.26
CA VAL A 88 1.52 -10.33 -19.99
C VAL A 88 0.98 -10.10 -21.40
N ALA A 89 -0.03 -9.24 -21.56
CA ALA A 89 -0.56 -8.87 -22.88
C ALA A 89 0.45 -8.03 -23.69
N ALA A 90 1.20 -7.15 -23.03
CA ALA A 90 2.26 -6.36 -23.66
C ALA A 90 3.39 -7.24 -24.20
N ALA A 91 3.82 -8.27 -23.45
CA ALA A 91 4.84 -9.23 -23.89
C ALA A 91 4.39 -10.06 -25.12
N LEU A 92 3.11 -10.45 -25.18
CA LEU A 92 2.54 -11.18 -26.32
C LEU A 92 2.39 -10.31 -27.59
N SER A 93 2.09 -9.02 -27.43
CA SER A 93 2.04 -8.08 -28.57
C SER A 93 3.41 -7.86 -29.21
N VAL A 94 4.47 -7.74 -28.42
CA VAL A 94 5.85 -7.61 -28.94
C VAL A 94 6.29 -8.90 -29.65
N ALA A 95 5.91 -10.07 -29.12
CA ALA A 95 6.21 -11.34 -29.77
C ALA A 95 5.47 -11.52 -31.12
N THR A 96 4.24 -11.00 -31.24
CA THR A 96 3.47 -11.05 -32.49
C THR A 96 4.03 -10.10 -33.55
N LEU A 97 4.54 -8.94 -33.14
CA LEU A 97 5.21 -8.00 -34.05
C LEU A 97 6.55 -8.56 -34.59
N ALA A 98 7.25 -9.37 -33.81
CA ALA A 98 8.53 -9.99 -34.20
C ALA A 98 8.40 -11.20 -35.13
N LEU A 99 7.21 -11.80 -35.23
CA LEU A 99 6.93 -12.95 -36.12
C LEU A 99 6.26 -12.55 -37.44
N ALA A 100 5.82 -11.29 -37.56
CA ALA A 100 5.20 -10.74 -38.76
C ALA A 100 6.18 -9.97 -39.66
N GLY A 101 7.48 -10.02 -39.35
CA GLY A 101 8.58 -9.42 -40.13
C GLY A 101 9.52 -10.46 -40.72
#